data_AF-A0A6P2NTK4-F1
#
_entry.id   AF-A0A6P2NTK4-F1
#
_cell.length_a   1.000
_cell.length_b   1.000
_cell.length_c   1.000
_cell.angle_alpha   90.00
_cell.angle_beta   90.00
_cell.angle_gamma   90.00
#
_symmetry.space_group_name_H-M   'P 1'
#
loop_
_entity.id
_entity.type
_entity.pdbx_description
1 polymer ?
#
loop_
_entity_poly.entity_id
_entity_poly.type
_entity_poly.pdbx_seq_one_letter_code
_entity_poly.pdbx_strand_id
1 'polypeptide(L)'
;MNENEGVADPAGNQAEMEAERRIEERWEAAFDGMDEKTAREWAKLDVDDFGKIQDKELARFAAVTIAGNMENPAYKAEFERGGADMVARVAERNAANNALVAAKEERKARAYDAMLASRQESAKSWSPEEASKQALSDVADYARALHDQQTSLNDVPGVELHYRLADMRMYSKANPAYLGALEKAFPALAREISHAEQQTISGTFIGKITALNDTYLAQKVGRNPHDVMVHARHALNGDDVSVGHIVTISYEMGKGRLRNQDLAVEQRGVGR
;
A
#
# COMPACT_ATOMS: atom_id res chain seq x y z
N MET A 1 31.29 -29.68 38.97
CA MET A 1 32.29 -28.82 38.32
C MET A 1 32.27 -29.08 36.83
N ASN A 2 31.57 -28.22 36.09
CA ASN A 2 32.06 -27.58 34.88
C ASN A 2 30.93 -26.68 34.38
N GLU A 3 30.95 -25.47 34.92
CA GLU A 3 30.33 -24.30 34.31
C GLU A 3 31.09 -24.04 33.00
N ASN A 4 30.39 -24.12 31.89
CA ASN A 4 30.82 -23.48 30.66
C ASN A 4 29.63 -22.66 30.17
N GLU A 5 29.23 -21.70 31.01
CA GLU A 5 28.44 -20.56 30.55
C GLU A 5 29.32 -19.81 29.55
N GLY A 6 28.96 -19.90 28.27
CA GLY A 6 29.56 -19.08 27.25
C GLY A 6 29.30 -17.63 27.61
N VAL A 7 30.32 -16.98 28.16
CA VAL A 7 30.34 -15.54 28.40
C VAL A 7 30.08 -14.89 27.05
N ALA A 8 28.86 -14.36 26.87
CA ALA A 8 28.55 -13.49 25.75
C ALA A 8 29.55 -12.33 25.81
N ASP A 9 30.36 -12.19 24.75
CA ASP A 9 31.38 -11.16 24.68
C ASP A 9 30.72 -9.78 24.79
N PRO A 10 30.93 -9.03 25.89
CA PRO A 10 30.29 -7.74 26.08
C PRO A 10 30.68 -6.71 25.00
N ALA A 11 31.81 -6.90 24.33
CA ALA A 11 32.24 -6.06 23.21
C ALA A 11 31.42 -6.32 21.93
N GLY A 12 30.99 -7.56 21.69
CA GLY A 12 30.14 -7.92 20.55
C GLY A 12 28.75 -7.31 20.65
N ASN A 13 28.18 -7.30 21.87
CA ASN A 13 26.85 -6.75 22.13
C ASN A 13 26.81 -5.21 22.04
N GLN A 14 27.90 -4.53 22.45
CA GLN A 14 28.00 -3.07 22.32
C GLN A 14 28.14 -2.61 20.85
N ALA A 15 28.95 -3.32 20.05
CA ALA A 15 29.12 -2.99 18.64
C ALA A 15 27.84 -3.20 17.83
N GLU A 16 27.03 -4.21 18.18
CA GLU A 16 25.73 -4.47 17.57
C GLU A 16 24.68 -3.42 17.95
N MET A 17 24.60 -3.03 19.23
CA MET A 17 23.70 -1.94 19.68
C MET A 17 24.07 -0.59 19.04
N GLU A 18 25.35 -0.30 18.85
CA GLU A 18 25.78 0.92 18.14
C GLU A 18 25.43 0.88 16.64
N ALA A 19 25.55 -0.29 16.00
CA ALA A 19 25.13 -0.50 14.62
C ALA A 19 23.61 -0.35 14.46
N GLU A 20 22.82 -0.93 15.38
CA GLU A 20 21.37 -0.79 15.42
C GLU A 20 20.93 0.67 15.48
N ARG A 21 21.44 1.41 16.47
CA ARG A 21 21.12 2.84 16.63
C ARG A 21 21.48 3.64 15.38
N ARG A 22 22.64 3.39 14.78
CA ARG A 22 23.10 4.09 13.58
C ARG A 22 22.22 3.80 12.36
N ILE A 23 21.69 2.58 12.25
CA ILE A 23 20.79 2.18 11.14
C ILE A 23 19.40 2.79 11.34
N GLU A 24 18.90 2.84 12.58
CA GLU A 24 17.64 3.51 12.91
C GLU A 24 17.72 5.03 12.67
N GLU A 25 18.78 5.69 13.11
CA GLU A 25 19.04 7.12 12.87
C GLU A 25 19.09 7.46 11.37
N ARG A 26 19.65 6.56 10.53
CA ARG A 26 19.70 6.73 9.06
C ARG A 26 18.36 6.45 8.39
N TRP A 27 17.52 5.61 8.97
CA TRP A 27 16.18 5.32 8.44
C TRP A 27 15.23 6.51 8.60
N GLU A 28 15.33 7.27 9.70
CA GLU A 28 14.49 8.44 9.94
C GLU A 28 14.83 9.65 9.06
N ALA A 29 16.05 9.68 8.51
CA ALA A 29 16.50 10.74 7.64
C ALA A 29 15.95 10.55 6.21
N ALA A 30 15.10 11.48 5.77
CA ALA A 30 14.40 11.40 4.50
C ALA A 30 15.34 11.25 3.29
N PHE A 31 14.98 10.34 2.39
CA PHE A 31 15.69 10.01 1.14
C PHE A 31 15.81 11.21 0.17
N ASP A 32 14.87 12.15 0.23
CA ASP A 32 14.85 13.36 -0.60
C ASP A 32 16.03 14.27 -0.25
N GLY A 33 17.05 14.25 -1.11
CA GLY A 33 18.14 15.22 -1.08
C GLY A 33 19.40 14.79 -0.34
N MET A 34 19.65 13.47 -0.18
CA MET A 34 20.94 12.99 0.31
C MET A 34 22.08 13.44 -0.62
N ASP A 35 22.90 14.37 -0.14
CA ASP A 35 24.04 14.85 -0.91
C ASP A 35 25.10 13.75 -1.10
N GLU A 36 25.95 13.92 -2.12
CA GLU A 36 26.94 12.92 -2.50
C GLU A 36 27.91 12.57 -1.35
N LYS A 37 28.22 13.54 -0.48
CA LYS A 37 29.13 13.33 0.64
C LYS A 37 28.48 12.42 1.69
N THR A 38 27.25 12.72 2.06
CA THR A 38 26.44 11.96 3.01
C THR A 38 26.22 10.54 2.50
N ALA A 39 25.91 10.39 1.20
CA ALA A 39 25.75 9.10 0.54
C ALA A 39 27.01 8.21 0.66
N ARG A 40 28.20 8.77 0.43
CA ARG A 40 29.47 8.03 0.57
C ARG A 40 29.79 7.69 2.02
N GLU A 41 29.52 8.60 2.96
CA GLU A 41 29.77 8.37 4.39
C GLU A 41 28.86 7.27 4.93
N TRP A 42 27.57 7.31 4.59
CA TRP A 42 26.61 6.30 5.01
C TRP A 42 26.90 4.94 4.39
N ALA A 43 27.24 4.87 3.11
CA ALA A 43 27.60 3.61 2.47
C ALA A 43 28.77 2.90 3.17
N LYS A 44 29.79 3.65 3.60
CA LYS A 44 30.92 3.09 4.38
C LYS A 44 30.47 2.57 5.74
N LEU A 45 29.68 3.36 6.45
CA LEU A 45 29.13 2.95 7.74
C LEU A 45 28.26 1.70 7.61
N ASP A 46 27.41 1.63 6.58
CA ASP A 46 26.54 0.48 6.34
C ASP A 46 27.31 -0.78 5.95
N VAL A 47 28.40 -0.68 5.17
CA VAL A 47 29.29 -1.83 4.91
C VAL A 47 29.92 -2.34 6.20
N ASP A 48 30.41 -1.43 7.05
CA ASP A 48 31.07 -1.78 8.30
C ASP A 48 30.08 -2.33 9.35
N ASP A 49 28.87 -1.79 9.40
CA ASP A 49 27.85 -2.14 10.39
C ASP A 49 27.13 -3.43 10.01
N PHE A 50 26.74 -3.59 8.74
CA PHE A 50 25.99 -4.77 8.30
C PHE A 50 26.77 -6.09 8.48
N GLY A 51 28.10 -6.02 8.41
CA GLY A 51 28.96 -7.17 8.70
C GLY A 51 28.92 -7.65 10.15
N LYS A 52 28.52 -6.78 11.09
CA LYS A 52 28.53 -7.01 12.54
C LYS A 52 27.19 -7.46 13.10
N ILE A 53 26.10 -7.23 12.38
CA ILE A 53 24.75 -7.59 12.82
C ILE A 53 24.59 -9.11 12.83
N GLN A 54 24.32 -9.68 14.01
CA GLN A 54 24.04 -11.10 14.19
C GLN A 54 22.55 -11.37 14.30
N ASP A 55 21.77 -10.42 14.81
CA ASP A 55 20.32 -10.51 14.87
C ASP A 55 19.70 -10.57 13.45
N LYS A 56 18.87 -11.57 13.23
CA LYS A 56 18.30 -11.85 11.91
C LYS A 56 17.25 -10.81 11.49
N GLU A 57 16.51 -10.27 12.45
CA GLU A 57 15.46 -9.29 12.18
C GLU A 57 16.09 -7.92 11.91
N LEU A 58 17.09 -7.53 12.69
CA LEU A 58 17.88 -6.33 12.47
C LEU A 58 18.65 -6.40 11.15
N ALA A 59 19.27 -7.54 10.82
CA ALA A 59 19.94 -7.72 9.53
C ALA A 59 18.96 -7.65 8.35
N ARG A 60 17.71 -8.10 8.53
CA ARG A 60 16.66 -7.96 7.52
C ARG A 60 16.26 -6.49 7.36
N PHE A 61 16.04 -5.79 8.47
CA PHE A 61 15.70 -4.37 8.47
C PHE A 61 16.80 -3.53 7.80
N ALA A 62 18.06 -3.73 8.22
CA ALA A 62 19.21 -3.08 7.63
C ALA A 62 19.34 -3.35 6.12
N ALA A 63 19.07 -4.58 5.68
CA ALA A 63 19.14 -4.92 4.25
C ALA A 63 18.09 -4.16 3.42
N VAL A 64 16.89 -3.95 3.96
CA VAL A 64 15.84 -3.14 3.30
C VAL A 64 16.29 -1.69 3.20
N THR A 65 16.79 -1.11 4.29
CA THR A 65 17.28 0.28 4.32
C THR A 65 18.43 0.50 3.36
N ILE A 66 19.44 -0.38 3.37
CA ILE A 66 20.59 -0.31 2.45
C ILE A 66 20.13 -0.46 0.99
N ALA A 67 19.21 -1.39 0.71
CA ALA A 67 18.69 -1.58 -0.65
C ALA A 67 17.92 -0.35 -1.15
N GLY A 68 17.17 0.34 -0.29
CA GLY A 68 16.55 1.63 -0.62
C GLY A 68 17.60 2.72 -0.89
N ASN A 69 18.62 2.83 -0.05
CA ASN A 69 19.70 3.80 -0.23
C ASN A 69 20.51 3.57 -1.53
N MET A 70 20.57 2.34 -2.05
CA MET A 70 21.21 2.01 -3.33
C MET A 70 20.51 2.61 -4.56
N GLU A 71 19.33 3.21 -4.42
CA GLU A 71 18.73 4.02 -5.48
C GLU A 71 19.55 5.30 -5.74
N ASN A 72 20.28 5.81 -4.73
CA ASN A 72 21.24 6.90 -4.90
C ASN A 72 22.54 6.36 -5.56
N PRO A 73 22.93 6.87 -6.75
CA PRO A 73 24.11 6.37 -7.47
C PRO A 73 25.43 6.51 -6.71
N ALA A 74 25.61 7.57 -5.92
CA ALA A 74 26.82 7.80 -5.16
C ALA A 74 26.93 6.85 -3.97
N TYR A 75 25.80 6.59 -3.29
CA TYR A 75 25.72 5.60 -2.22
C TYR A 75 26.04 4.22 -2.77
N LYS A 76 25.36 3.82 -3.86
CA LYS A 76 25.55 2.52 -4.50
C LYS A 76 27.00 2.27 -4.90
N ALA A 77 27.62 3.23 -5.60
CA ALA A 77 29.00 3.11 -6.05
C ALA A 77 29.99 2.99 -4.89
N GLU A 78 29.73 3.64 -3.75
CA GLU A 78 30.58 3.53 -2.56
C GLU A 78 30.32 2.21 -1.80
N PHE A 79 29.06 1.77 -1.69
CA PHE A 79 28.70 0.52 -1.03
C PHE A 79 29.27 -0.70 -1.77
N GLU A 80 29.24 -0.69 -3.11
CA GLU A 80 29.81 -1.76 -3.94
C GLU A 80 31.32 -1.94 -3.75
N ARG A 81 32.04 -0.91 -3.26
CA ARG A 81 33.47 -1.04 -2.88
C ARG A 81 33.68 -1.94 -1.67
N GLY A 82 32.64 -2.17 -0.86
CA GLY A 82 32.62 -3.15 0.22
C GLY A 82 32.72 -4.61 -0.25
N GLY A 83 32.62 -4.85 -1.56
CA GLY A 83 32.84 -6.14 -2.20
C GLY A 83 31.56 -6.86 -2.62
N ALA A 84 31.69 -7.74 -3.63
CA ALA A 84 30.57 -8.46 -4.23
C ALA A 84 29.80 -9.33 -3.22
N ASP A 85 30.50 -9.93 -2.24
CA ASP A 85 29.87 -10.77 -1.21
C ASP A 85 28.93 -9.96 -0.31
N MET A 86 29.31 -8.71 0.03
CA MET A 86 28.47 -7.83 0.85
C MET A 86 27.19 -7.45 0.10
N VAL A 87 27.33 -7.07 -1.18
CA VAL A 87 26.20 -6.75 -2.06
C VAL A 87 25.26 -7.94 -2.20
N ALA A 88 25.81 -9.14 -2.42
CA ALA A 88 25.01 -10.37 -2.51
C ALA A 88 24.24 -10.67 -1.22
N ARG A 89 24.87 -10.50 -0.05
CA ARG A 89 24.23 -10.73 1.27
C ARG A 89 23.10 -9.74 1.58
N VAL A 90 23.20 -8.49 1.14
CA VAL A 90 22.12 -7.50 1.25
C VAL A 90 20.99 -7.85 0.28
N ALA A 91 21.32 -8.15 -0.98
CA ALA A 91 20.34 -8.49 -2.01
C ALA A 91 19.53 -9.74 -1.64
N GLU A 92 20.18 -10.79 -1.13
CA GLU A 92 19.52 -12.01 -0.68
C GLU A 92 18.51 -11.73 0.45
N ARG A 93 18.92 -10.95 1.46
CA ARG A 93 18.05 -10.61 2.59
C ARG A 93 16.88 -9.72 2.19
N ASN A 94 17.11 -8.75 1.29
CA ASN A 94 16.04 -7.91 0.77
C ASN A 94 15.04 -8.73 -0.07
N ALA A 95 15.54 -9.64 -0.91
CA ALA A 95 14.69 -10.56 -1.67
C ALA A 95 13.85 -11.47 -0.74
N ALA A 96 14.43 -11.98 0.34
CA ALA A 96 13.70 -12.75 1.35
C ALA A 96 12.62 -11.90 2.05
N ASN A 97 12.91 -10.63 2.38
CA ASN A 97 11.92 -9.71 2.92
C ASN A 97 10.76 -9.47 1.94
N ASN A 98 11.07 -9.22 0.67
CA ASN A 98 10.06 -9.01 -0.37
C ASN A 98 9.15 -10.24 -0.55
N ALA A 99 9.70 -11.45 -0.45
CA ALA A 99 8.91 -12.67 -0.46
C ALA A 99 7.97 -12.78 0.75
N LEU A 100 8.41 -12.38 1.95
CA LEU A 100 7.57 -12.35 3.15
C LEU A 100 6.44 -11.31 3.04
N VAL A 101 6.75 -10.13 2.51
CA VAL A 101 5.77 -9.07 2.23
C VAL A 101 4.74 -9.58 1.22
N ALA A 102 5.18 -10.15 0.10
CA ALA A 102 4.27 -10.71 -0.91
C ALA A 102 3.34 -11.80 -0.32
N ALA A 103 3.89 -12.71 0.48
CA ALA A 103 3.09 -13.74 1.16
C ALA A 103 2.11 -13.15 2.19
N LYS A 104 2.49 -12.08 2.89
CA LYS A 104 1.60 -11.34 3.80
C LYS A 104 0.46 -10.68 3.04
N GLU A 105 0.76 -10.01 1.92
CA GLU A 105 -0.25 -9.37 1.08
C GLU A 105 -1.19 -10.39 0.44
N GLU A 106 -0.69 -11.55 0.00
CA GLU A 106 -1.54 -12.65 -0.50
C GLU A 106 -2.49 -13.17 0.61
N ARG A 107 -2.01 -13.31 1.85
CA ARG A 107 -2.88 -13.69 2.99
C ARG A 107 -3.94 -12.64 3.27
N LYS A 108 -3.59 -11.35 3.24
CA LYS A 108 -4.56 -10.26 3.42
C LYS A 108 -5.61 -10.26 2.30
N ALA A 109 -5.19 -10.44 1.05
CA ALA A 109 -6.09 -10.55 -0.08
C ALA A 109 -7.08 -11.72 0.09
N ARG A 110 -6.58 -12.91 0.43
CA ARG A 110 -7.45 -14.07 0.73
C ARG A 110 -8.41 -13.83 1.89
N ALA A 111 -7.94 -13.18 2.96
CA ALA A 111 -8.79 -12.84 4.10
C ALA A 111 -9.89 -11.84 3.73
N TYR A 112 -9.56 -10.86 2.87
CA TYR A 112 -10.51 -9.90 2.35
C TYR A 112 -11.55 -10.57 1.43
N ASP A 113 -11.12 -11.43 0.51
CA ASP A 113 -12.03 -12.20 -0.35
C ASP A 113 -12.96 -13.10 0.48
N ALA A 114 -12.42 -13.75 1.53
CA ALA A 114 -13.22 -14.55 2.45
C ALA A 114 -14.23 -13.69 3.24
N MET A 115 -13.83 -12.49 3.67
CA MET A 115 -14.73 -11.53 4.32
C MET A 115 -15.86 -11.11 3.37
N LEU A 116 -15.55 -10.77 2.12
CA LEU A 116 -16.56 -10.42 1.11
C LEU A 116 -17.51 -11.58 0.83
N ALA A 117 -16.98 -12.80 0.66
CA ALA A 117 -17.79 -14.00 0.47
C ALA A 117 -18.72 -14.25 1.68
N SER A 118 -18.22 -14.07 2.90
CA SER A 118 -19.03 -14.21 4.13
C SER A 118 -20.13 -13.15 4.21
N ARG A 119 -19.84 -11.89 3.85
CA ARG A 119 -20.86 -10.82 3.80
C ARG A 119 -21.92 -11.11 2.74
N GLN A 120 -21.51 -11.57 1.56
CA GLN A 120 -22.42 -11.94 0.48
C GLN A 120 -23.32 -13.11 0.90
N GLU A 121 -22.76 -14.13 1.56
CA GLU A 121 -23.54 -15.29 2.03
C GLU A 121 -24.54 -14.89 3.12
N SER A 122 -24.13 -14.04 4.06
CA SER A 122 -25.03 -13.44 5.05
C SER A 122 -26.19 -12.71 4.35
N ALA A 123 -25.88 -11.87 3.35
CA ALA A 123 -26.88 -11.12 2.61
C ALA A 123 -27.90 -12.01 1.88
N LYS A 124 -27.47 -13.13 1.29
CA LYS A 124 -28.39 -14.12 0.68
C LYS A 124 -29.40 -14.68 1.68
N SER A 125 -29.03 -14.78 2.95
CA SER A 125 -29.86 -15.38 4.00
C SER A 125 -30.87 -14.42 4.62
N TRP A 126 -30.78 -13.10 4.35
CA TRP A 126 -31.71 -12.13 4.94
C TRP A 126 -33.15 -12.36 4.49
N SER A 127 -34.05 -12.35 5.46
CA SER A 127 -35.49 -12.23 5.24
C SER A 127 -35.84 -10.88 4.58
N PRO A 128 -37.03 -10.74 3.96
CA PRO A 128 -37.48 -9.46 3.41
C PRO A 128 -37.45 -8.30 4.42
N GLU A 129 -37.81 -8.57 5.67
CA GLU A 129 -37.80 -7.58 6.75
C GLU A 129 -36.37 -7.14 7.12
N GLU A 130 -35.43 -8.09 7.21
CA GLU A 130 -34.02 -7.80 7.47
C GLU A 130 -33.37 -7.03 6.31
N ALA A 131 -33.63 -7.48 5.08
CA ALA A 131 -33.17 -6.81 3.88
C ALA A 131 -33.69 -5.36 3.79
N SER A 132 -34.95 -5.13 4.17
CA SER A 132 -35.52 -3.79 4.21
C SER A 132 -34.89 -2.91 5.29
N LYS A 133 -34.61 -3.46 6.47
CA LYS A 133 -33.92 -2.71 7.55
C LYS A 133 -32.50 -2.34 7.13
N GLN A 134 -31.77 -3.29 6.53
CA GLN A 134 -30.41 -3.04 6.06
C GLN A 134 -30.39 -1.97 4.96
N ALA A 135 -31.28 -2.07 3.96
CA ALA A 135 -31.36 -1.07 2.89
C ALA A 135 -31.62 0.35 3.41
N LEU A 136 -32.49 0.51 4.42
CA LEU A 136 -32.73 1.80 5.07
C LEU A 136 -31.50 2.32 5.82
N SER A 137 -30.79 1.43 6.53
CA SER A 137 -29.53 1.78 7.21
C SER A 137 -28.46 2.25 6.22
N ASP A 138 -28.27 1.51 5.13
CA ASP A 138 -27.25 1.82 4.13
C ASP A 138 -27.55 3.14 3.41
N VAL A 139 -28.82 3.42 3.11
CA VAL A 139 -29.27 4.71 2.54
C VAL A 139 -28.97 5.86 3.50
N ALA A 140 -29.28 5.69 4.79
CA ALA A 140 -29.04 6.73 5.80
C ALA A 140 -27.55 7.02 5.97
N ASP A 141 -26.73 5.98 6.00
CA ASP A 141 -25.29 6.15 6.11
C ASP A 141 -24.67 6.74 4.84
N TYR A 142 -25.12 6.32 3.65
CA TYR A 142 -24.69 6.92 2.38
C TYR A 142 -25.00 8.42 2.35
N ALA A 143 -26.21 8.81 2.74
CA ALA A 143 -26.60 10.21 2.82
C ALA A 143 -25.73 11.01 3.80
N ARG A 144 -25.39 10.42 4.95
CA ARG A 144 -24.47 11.05 5.93
C ARG A 144 -23.07 11.24 5.36
N ALA A 145 -22.49 10.20 4.77
CA ALA A 145 -21.17 10.28 4.17
C ALA A 145 -21.12 11.30 3.02
N LEU A 146 -22.19 11.39 2.22
CA LEU A 146 -22.30 12.34 1.12
C LEU A 146 -22.40 13.78 1.65
N HIS A 147 -23.21 13.99 2.68
CA HIS A 147 -23.33 15.29 3.34
C HIS A 147 -21.99 15.75 3.93
N ASP A 148 -21.29 14.87 4.63
CA ASP A 148 -19.99 15.20 5.24
C ASP A 148 -18.94 15.54 4.17
N GLN A 149 -18.90 14.77 3.07
CA GLN A 149 -18.02 15.07 1.93
C GLN A 149 -18.34 16.45 1.31
N GLN A 150 -19.63 16.77 1.12
CA GLN A 150 -20.05 18.02 0.49
C GLN A 150 -19.81 19.25 1.38
N THR A 151 -19.93 19.08 2.69
CA THR A 151 -19.84 20.18 3.65
C THR A 151 -18.44 20.37 4.23
N SER A 152 -17.53 19.40 4.04
CA SER A 152 -16.20 19.37 4.67
C SER A 152 -16.26 19.51 6.20
N LEU A 153 -17.41 19.21 6.81
CA LEU A 153 -17.63 19.33 8.26
C LEU A 153 -16.89 18.23 9.02
N ASN A 154 -16.76 17.06 8.39
CA ASN A 154 -15.92 15.96 8.83
C ASN A 154 -14.97 15.63 7.68
N ASP A 155 -13.70 15.37 7.99
CA ASP A 155 -12.72 14.91 7.00
C ASP A 155 -13.05 13.46 6.63
N VAL A 156 -14.07 13.28 5.78
CA VAL A 156 -14.47 11.98 5.27
C VAL A 156 -13.65 11.70 4.03
N PRO A 157 -12.75 10.70 4.07
CA PRO A 157 -12.03 10.30 2.87
C PRO A 157 -13.04 9.96 1.78
N GLY A 158 -12.89 10.54 0.58
CA GLY A 158 -13.82 10.30 -0.54
C GLY A 158 -14.01 8.82 -0.92
N VAL A 159 -13.16 7.94 -0.38
CA VAL A 159 -13.24 6.47 -0.51
C VAL A 159 -14.38 5.84 0.29
N GLU A 160 -14.88 6.48 1.35
CA GLU A 160 -15.93 5.92 2.21
C GLU A 160 -17.24 5.73 1.44
N LEU A 161 -17.58 6.68 0.56
CA LEU A 161 -18.74 6.56 -0.33
C LEU A 161 -18.59 5.40 -1.32
N HIS A 162 -17.37 5.19 -1.82
CA HIS A 162 -17.10 4.09 -2.74
C HIS A 162 -17.31 2.72 -2.06
N TYR A 163 -16.85 2.55 -0.82
CA TYR A 163 -17.07 1.31 -0.07
C TYR A 163 -18.53 1.02 0.20
N ARG A 164 -19.30 2.05 0.59
CA ARG A 164 -20.73 1.91 0.83
C ARG A 164 -21.46 1.50 -0.45
N LEU A 165 -21.18 2.16 -1.56
CA LEU A 165 -21.75 1.77 -2.86
C LEU A 165 -21.35 0.36 -3.26
N ALA A 166 -20.11 -0.07 -3.03
CA ALA A 166 -19.64 -1.42 -3.32
C ALA A 166 -20.36 -2.49 -2.47
N ASP A 167 -20.52 -2.25 -1.17
CA ASP A 167 -21.27 -3.14 -0.27
C ASP A 167 -22.74 -3.23 -0.69
N MET A 168 -23.40 -2.09 -0.95
CA MET A 168 -24.79 -2.07 -1.41
C MET A 168 -24.97 -2.82 -2.74
N ARG A 169 -24.03 -2.68 -3.69
CA ARG A 169 -24.03 -3.46 -4.95
C ARG A 169 -23.92 -4.95 -4.69
N MET A 170 -23.02 -5.36 -3.81
CA MET A 170 -22.86 -6.78 -3.44
C MET A 170 -24.17 -7.32 -2.84
N TYR A 171 -24.80 -6.57 -1.94
CA TYR A 171 -26.07 -6.97 -1.31
C TYR A 171 -27.23 -7.00 -2.30
N SER A 172 -27.36 -6.02 -3.20
CA SER A 172 -28.39 -6.01 -4.25
C SER A 172 -28.29 -7.22 -5.18
N LYS A 173 -27.08 -7.68 -5.50
CA LYS A 173 -26.89 -8.91 -6.29
C LYS A 173 -27.19 -10.18 -5.49
N ALA A 174 -26.86 -10.18 -4.21
CA ALA A 174 -27.03 -11.34 -3.35
C ALA A 174 -28.49 -11.57 -2.94
N ASN A 175 -29.29 -10.50 -2.80
CA ASN A 175 -30.64 -10.58 -2.26
C ASN A 175 -31.64 -9.67 -3.04
N PRO A 176 -32.59 -10.26 -3.79
CA PRO A 176 -33.61 -9.50 -4.52
C PRO A 176 -34.53 -8.67 -3.63
N ALA A 177 -34.80 -9.10 -2.39
CA ALA A 177 -35.61 -8.33 -1.44
C ALA A 177 -34.88 -7.07 -0.97
N TYR A 178 -33.55 -7.11 -0.86
CA TYR A 178 -32.72 -5.94 -0.58
C TYR A 178 -32.79 -4.93 -1.73
N LEU A 179 -32.62 -5.38 -2.98
CA LEU A 179 -32.77 -4.51 -4.15
C LEU A 179 -34.16 -3.87 -4.20
N GLY A 180 -35.22 -4.66 -4.01
CA GLY A 180 -36.59 -4.13 -3.99
C GLY A 180 -36.85 -3.15 -2.84
N ALA A 181 -36.21 -3.32 -1.68
CA ALA A 181 -36.28 -2.36 -0.58
C ALA A 181 -35.50 -1.07 -0.90
N LEU A 182 -34.32 -1.20 -1.50
CA LEU A 182 -33.49 -0.08 -1.92
C LEU A 182 -34.17 0.77 -3.01
N GLU A 183 -34.82 0.12 -3.98
CA GLU A 183 -35.63 0.81 -5.01
C GLU A 183 -36.77 1.62 -4.41
N LYS A 184 -37.39 1.13 -3.33
CA LYS A 184 -38.46 1.86 -2.61
C LYS A 184 -37.90 3.01 -1.77
N ALA A 185 -36.78 2.77 -1.07
CA ALA A 185 -36.19 3.74 -0.16
C ALA A 185 -35.48 4.89 -0.90
N PHE A 186 -34.71 4.57 -1.94
CA PHE A 186 -33.97 5.56 -2.72
C PHE A 186 -33.80 5.13 -4.20
N PRO A 187 -34.83 5.40 -5.05
CA PRO A 187 -34.84 4.92 -6.45
C PRO A 187 -33.64 5.35 -7.30
N ALA A 188 -33.14 6.58 -7.10
CA ALA A 188 -31.99 7.09 -7.86
C ALA A 188 -30.70 6.33 -7.53
N LEU A 189 -30.48 6.04 -6.24
CA LEU A 189 -29.34 5.28 -5.76
C LEU A 189 -29.42 3.81 -6.20
N ALA A 190 -30.60 3.21 -6.18
CA ALA A 190 -30.82 1.85 -6.70
C ALA A 190 -30.44 1.73 -8.19
N ARG A 191 -30.76 2.74 -9.00
CA ARG A 191 -30.34 2.80 -10.41
C ARG A 191 -28.84 2.94 -10.54
N GLU A 192 -28.20 3.82 -9.77
CA GLU A 192 -26.74 3.99 -9.79
C GLU A 192 -26.00 2.68 -9.46
N ILE A 193 -26.48 1.99 -8.43
CA ILE A 193 -25.96 0.68 -8.00
C ILE A 193 -26.14 -0.38 -9.09
N SER A 194 -27.30 -0.40 -9.76
CA SER A 194 -27.61 -1.37 -10.83
C SER A 194 -26.85 -1.08 -12.13
N HIS A 195 -26.60 0.18 -12.47
CA HIS A 195 -25.90 0.57 -13.70
C HIS A 195 -24.37 0.51 -13.59
N ALA A 196 -23.83 0.54 -12.38
CA ALA A 196 -22.38 0.53 -12.18
C ALA A 196 -21.70 -0.81 -12.50
N GLU A 197 -22.44 -1.89 -12.73
CA GLU A 197 -21.88 -3.16 -13.24
C GLU A 197 -21.22 -3.03 -14.62
N GLN A 198 -21.58 -2.01 -15.41
CA GLN A 198 -21.04 -1.83 -16.77
C GLN A 198 -19.80 -0.95 -16.86
N GLN A 199 -19.34 -0.36 -15.75
CA GLN A 199 -18.03 0.27 -15.73
C GLN A 199 -17.00 -0.72 -15.18
N THR A 200 -16.63 -1.71 -16.00
CA THR A 200 -15.23 -2.16 -16.00
C THR A 200 -14.41 -0.90 -16.16
N ILE A 201 -13.78 -0.44 -15.06
CA ILE A 201 -12.84 0.67 -15.11
C ILE A 201 -11.87 0.30 -16.22
N SER A 202 -11.90 1.08 -17.29
CA SER A 202 -11.14 0.85 -18.52
C SER A 202 -10.59 2.20 -18.94
N GLY A 203 -9.40 2.18 -19.51
CA GLY A 203 -8.67 3.40 -19.84
C GLY A 203 -7.51 3.69 -18.90
N THR A 204 -6.87 4.82 -19.15
CA THR A 204 -5.63 5.25 -18.50
C THR A 204 -5.89 6.52 -17.71
N PHE A 205 -5.54 6.50 -16.43
CA PHE A 205 -5.76 7.57 -15.47
C PHE A 205 -4.42 8.11 -14.99
N ILE A 206 -4.19 9.40 -15.20
CA ILE A 206 -2.95 10.08 -14.79
C ILE A 206 -3.31 11.12 -13.73
N GLY A 207 -2.59 11.10 -12.61
CA GLY A 207 -3.00 11.87 -11.45
C GLY A 207 -2.17 11.60 -10.20
N LYS A 208 -2.33 12.47 -9.20
CA LYS A 208 -1.60 12.41 -7.93
C LYS A 208 -2.31 11.52 -6.92
N ILE A 209 -1.58 10.68 -6.19
CA ILE A 209 -2.15 9.91 -5.08
C ILE A 209 -2.45 10.85 -3.92
N THR A 210 -3.72 10.86 -3.50
CA THR A 210 -4.19 11.67 -2.37
C THR A 210 -4.44 10.85 -1.12
N ALA A 211 -4.70 9.55 -1.26
CA ALA A 211 -4.77 8.62 -0.15
C ALA A 211 -4.36 7.21 -0.62
N LEU A 212 -3.70 6.46 0.25
CA LEU A 212 -3.21 5.12 -0.02
C LEU A 212 -3.30 4.30 1.25
N ASN A 213 -3.79 3.06 1.12
CA ASN A 213 -3.62 2.04 2.13
C ASN A 213 -3.52 0.66 1.47
N ASP A 214 -3.46 -0.39 2.29
CA ASP A 214 -3.33 -1.78 1.85
C ASP A 214 -4.47 -2.25 0.92
N THR A 215 -5.63 -1.59 0.98
CA THR A 215 -6.85 -2.02 0.27
C THR A 215 -7.20 -1.14 -0.92
N TYR A 216 -6.78 0.13 -0.93
CA TYR A 216 -7.12 1.06 -1.99
C TYR A 216 -6.04 2.10 -2.25
N LEU A 217 -6.15 2.72 -3.43
CA LEU A 217 -5.42 3.89 -3.83
C LEU A 217 -6.41 4.93 -4.38
N ALA A 218 -6.42 6.13 -3.79
CA ALA A 218 -7.20 7.27 -4.27
C ALA A 218 -6.29 8.19 -5.09
N GLN A 219 -6.67 8.43 -6.34
CA GLN A 219 -5.96 9.20 -7.33
C GLN A 219 -6.77 10.44 -7.72
N LYS A 220 -6.18 11.61 -7.54
CA LYS A 220 -6.71 12.87 -8.07
C LYS A 220 -6.42 12.97 -9.56
N VAL A 221 -7.46 12.86 -10.39
CA VAL A 221 -7.37 12.92 -11.85
C VAL A 221 -7.93 14.25 -12.38
N GLY A 222 -7.34 14.80 -13.44
CA GLY A 222 -7.84 16.04 -14.06
C GLY A 222 -7.70 17.31 -13.20
N ARG A 223 -8.22 18.44 -13.72
CA ARG A 223 -8.04 19.79 -13.13
C ARG A 223 -9.06 20.16 -12.06
N ASN A 224 -10.23 19.52 -12.05
CA ASN A 224 -11.26 19.79 -11.04
C ASN A 224 -10.82 19.19 -9.71
N PRO A 225 -10.67 19.94 -8.60
CA PRO A 225 -10.21 19.45 -7.30
C PRO A 225 -11.07 18.34 -6.67
N HIS A 226 -12.27 18.07 -7.20
CA HIS A 226 -13.17 17.00 -6.72
C HIS A 226 -13.09 15.69 -7.52
N ASP A 227 -12.38 15.65 -8.65
CA ASP A 227 -12.28 14.44 -9.47
C ASP A 227 -11.27 13.46 -8.86
N VAL A 228 -11.72 12.64 -7.92
CA VAL A 228 -10.91 11.58 -7.29
C VAL A 228 -11.39 10.22 -7.79
N MET A 229 -10.50 9.45 -8.40
CA MET A 229 -10.70 8.06 -8.77
C MET A 229 -10.20 7.15 -7.65
N VAL A 230 -10.98 6.15 -7.27
CA VAL A 230 -10.57 5.15 -6.28
C VAL A 230 -10.33 3.84 -6.98
N HIS A 231 -9.18 3.24 -6.69
CA HIS A 231 -8.74 1.99 -7.26
C HIS A 231 -8.56 0.97 -6.16
N ALA A 232 -9.07 -0.25 -6.36
CA ALA A 232 -8.81 -1.36 -5.46
C ALA A 232 -7.33 -1.75 -5.56
N ARG A 233 -6.57 -1.67 -4.45
CA ARG A 233 -5.12 -1.88 -4.47
C ARG A 233 -4.74 -3.28 -4.92
N HIS A 234 -5.56 -4.28 -4.58
CA HIS A 234 -5.39 -5.68 -4.99
C HIS A 234 -5.61 -5.91 -6.49
N ALA A 235 -6.36 -5.03 -7.16
CA ALA A 235 -6.59 -5.10 -8.61
C ALA A 235 -5.47 -4.40 -9.41
N LEU A 236 -4.51 -3.77 -8.71
CA LEU A 236 -3.38 -3.06 -9.28
C LEU A 236 -2.08 -3.84 -9.11
N ASN A 237 -1.38 -4.07 -10.22
CA ASN A 237 -0.01 -4.55 -10.23
C ASN A 237 0.92 -3.47 -10.77
N GLY A 238 2.11 -3.32 -10.21
CA GLY A 238 3.08 -2.32 -10.68
C GLY A 238 3.93 -1.74 -9.56
N ASP A 239 4.44 -0.54 -9.80
CA ASP A 239 5.45 0.12 -8.97
C ASP A 239 4.97 0.39 -7.54
N ASP A 240 5.93 0.57 -6.64
CA ASP A 240 5.67 1.09 -5.31
C ASP A 240 5.36 2.58 -5.35
N VAL A 241 4.42 2.97 -4.49
CA VAL A 241 3.82 4.30 -4.50
C VAL A 241 3.48 4.76 -3.10
N SER A 242 3.48 6.08 -2.92
CA SER A 242 3.14 6.77 -1.67
C SER A 242 2.15 7.89 -1.94
N VAL A 243 1.48 8.35 -0.88
CA VAL A 243 0.67 9.58 -0.95
C VAL A 243 1.58 10.72 -1.42
N GLY A 244 1.15 11.45 -2.44
CA GLY A 244 1.97 12.49 -3.06
C GLY A 244 2.49 12.15 -4.45
N HIS A 245 2.68 10.86 -4.78
CA HIS A 245 3.25 10.47 -6.06
C HIS A 245 2.30 10.73 -7.23
N ILE A 246 2.84 11.11 -8.38
CA ILE A 246 2.11 11.15 -9.65
C ILE A 246 2.18 9.77 -10.29
N VAL A 247 1.02 9.18 -10.54
CA VAL A 247 0.92 7.83 -11.09
C VAL A 247 0.10 7.79 -12.35
N THR A 248 0.37 6.77 -13.16
CA THR A 248 -0.46 6.36 -14.28
C THR A 248 -1.03 4.99 -13.99
N ILE A 249 -2.35 4.89 -13.93
CA ILE A 249 -3.07 3.63 -13.71
C ILE A 249 -3.84 3.32 -14.98
N SER A 250 -3.53 2.20 -15.61
CA SER A 250 -4.18 1.75 -16.85
C SER A 250 -4.91 0.45 -16.60
N TYR A 251 -6.14 0.31 -17.09
CA TYR A 251 -6.91 -0.92 -16.96
C TYR A 251 -7.12 -1.58 -18.33
N GLU A 252 -6.70 -2.83 -18.44
CA GLU A 252 -6.99 -3.71 -19.57
C GLU A 252 -7.70 -4.97 -19.04
N MET A 253 -8.90 -5.25 -19.56
CA MET A 253 -9.72 -6.41 -19.16
C MET A 253 -9.89 -6.55 -17.63
N GLY A 254 -10.08 -5.43 -16.92
CA GLY A 254 -10.27 -5.40 -15.47
C GLY A 254 -9.00 -5.58 -14.62
N LYS A 255 -7.82 -5.73 -15.26
CA LYS A 255 -6.52 -5.75 -14.56
C LYS A 255 -5.87 -4.38 -14.64
N GLY A 256 -5.59 -3.78 -13.49
CA GLY A 256 -4.93 -2.49 -13.41
C GLY A 256 -3.41 -2.63 -13.41
N ARG A 257 -2.73 -1.87 -14.25
CA ARG A 257 -1.28 -1.67 -14.23
C ARG A 257 -0.99 -0.26 -13.71
N LEU A 258 -0.30 -0.18 -12.58
CA LEU A 258 0.14 1.05 -11.96
C LEU A 258 1.59 1.35 -12.38
N ARG A 259 1.86 2.60 -12.71
CA ARG A 259 3.22 3.12 -12.96
C ARG A 259 3.41 4.41 -12.18
N ASN A 260 4.49 4.48 -11.42
CA ASN A 260 4.91 5.69 -10.76
C ASN A 260 5.66 6.56 -11.77
N GLN A 261 5.12 7.75 -12.07
CA GLN A 261 5.73 8.66 -13.03
C GLN A 261 6.93 9.39 -12.44
N ASP A 262 7.01 9.49 -11.11
CA ASP A 262 8.13 10.13 -10.44
C ASP A 262 9.38 9.22 -10.55
N LEU A 263 9.21 7.90 -10.48
CA LEU A 263 10.27 6.91 -10.77
C LEU A 263 10.67 6.87 -12.27
N ALA A 264 9.74 7.18 -13.17
CA ALA A 264 9.99 7.13 -14.61
C ALA A 264 10.80 8.34 -15.13
N VAL A 265 10.78 9.47 -14.42
CA VAL A 265 11.58 10.66 -14.75
C VAL A 265 13.06 10.42 -14.44
N GLU A 266 13.38 9.74 -13.35
CA GLU A 266 14.76 9.40 -12.99
C GLU A 266 15.41 8.46 -14.02
N GLN A 267 14.65 7.50 -14.57
CA GLN A 267 15.17 6.59 -15.59
C GLN A 267 15.33 7.23 -16.98
N ARG A 268 14.62 8.31 -17.28
CA ARG A 268 14.75 9.05 -18.57
C ARG A 268 15.83 10.14 -18.55
N GLY A 269 16.32 10.53 -17.37
CA GLY A 269 17.40 11.51 -17.21
C GLY A 269 18.80 10.99 -17.55
N VAL A 270 18.99 9.67 -17.71
CA VAL A 270 20.30 9.03 -17.95
C VAL A 270 20.72 9.06 -19.43
N GLY A 271 20.10 9.91 -20.24
CA GLY A 271 20.34 9.97 -21.69
C GLY A 271 20.44 11.40 -22.21
N ARG A 272 21.50 12.12 -21.83
CA ARG A 272 22.14 13.16 -22.66
C ARG A 272 23.54 13.49 -22.14
#